data_AF-A0A2E0V5B8-F1
#
_entry.id   AF-A0A2E0V5B8-F1
#
_cell.length_a   1.000
_cell.length_b   1.000
_cell.length_c   1.000
_cell.angle_alpha   90.00
_cell.angle_beta   90.00
_cell.angle_gamma   90.00
#
_symmetry.space_group_name_H-M   'P 1'
#
loop_
_entity.id
_entity.type
_entity.pdbx_description
1 polymer ?
#
loop_
_entity_poly.entity_id
_entity_poly.type
_entity_poly.pdbx_seq_one_letter_code
_entity_poly.pdbx_strand_id
1 'polypeptide(L)'
;IHITHPVVTEDRLYFAPQIHDITTGKPIGKGYGPRRGCSTVVATKNSLMFRVLGEGNSPLGLWNKDTGSVSRFMRIRPSCWLNTIPTQGMLLIPEGGAGCSCGGWMETSIGLIPRVNSSSTTSDSP
;
A
#
# COMPACT_ATOMS: atom_id res chain seq x y z
N ILE A 1 -1.26 -19.83 7.97
CA ILE A 1 -0.02 -19.30 7.36
C ILE A 1 -0.45 -18.42 6.18
N HIS A 2 -0.11 -17.13 6.15
CA HIS A 2 -0.49 -16.28 5.00
C HIS A 2 0.67 -16.25 4.03
N ILE A 3 0.41 -16.72 2.81
CA ILE A 3 1.38 -16.73 1.71
C ILE A 3 1.56 -15.29 1.24
N THR A 4 2.77 -14.75 1.39
CA THR A 4 3.16 -13.48 0.79
C THR A 4 3.88 -13.77 -0.52
N HIS A 5 3.49 -13.09 -1.60
CA HIS A 5 4.25 -13.12 -2.84
C HIS A 5 5.31 -12.01 -2.83
N PRO A 6 6.45 -12.19 -3.52
CA PRO A 6 7.36 -11.09 -3.80
C PRO A 6 6.66 -10.03 -4.65
N VAL A 7 7.03 -8.77 -4.45
CA VAL A 7 6.56 -7.67 -5.29
C VAL A 7 7.73 -7.16 -6.11
N VAL A 8 7.51 -6.88 -7.39
CA VAL A 8 8.55 -6.42 -8.32
C VAL A 8 8.17 -5.03 -8.82
N THR A 9 9.10 -4.09 -8.76
CA THR A 9 9.05 -2.81 -9.48
C THR A 9 10.19 -2.76 -10.49
N GLU A 10 10.26 -1.70 -11.30
CA GLU A 10 11.26 -1.50 -12.34
C GLU A 10 12.71 -1.76 -11.87
N ASP A 11 13.04 -1.38 -10.62
CA ASP A 11 14.39 -1.41 -10.07
C ASP A 11 14.56 -2.32 -8.84
N ARG A 12 13.47 -2.82 -8.24
CA ARG A 12 13.52 -3.49 -6.93
C ARG A 12 12.63 -4.72 -6.84
N LEU A 13 13.13 -5.71 -6.13
CA LEU A 13 12.41 -6.89 -5.66
C LEU A 13 12.17 -6.75 -4.15
N TYR A 14 10.91 -6.86 -3.72
CA TYR A 14 10.49 -6.74 -2.33
C TYR A 14 9.99 -8.08 -1.80
N PHE A 15 10.52 -8.51 -0.66
CA PHE A 15 10.03 -9.66 0.10
C PHE A 15 10.18 -9.36 1.58
N ALA A 16 9.08 -9.35 2.32
CA ALA A 16 9.02 -8.75 3.65
C ALA A 16 10.11 -9.28 4.61
N PRO A 17 10.93 -8.42 5.24
CA PRO A 17 11.04 -6.96 5.06
C PRO A 17 12.13 -6.52 4.05
N GLN A 18 12.86 -7.43 3.43
CA GLN A 18 14.02 -7.18 2.59
C GLN A 18 13.67 -6.52 1.24
N ILE A 19 14.64 -5.76 0.74
CA ILE A 19 14.59 -5.08 -0.56
C ILE A 19 15.89 -5.41 -1.29
N HIS A 20 15.75 -5.90 -2.52
CA HIS A 20 16.87 -6.30 -3.36
C HIS A 20 16.82 -5.56 -4.69
N ASP A 21 18.00 -5.32 -5.25
CA ASP A 21 18.15 -4.82 -6.61
C ASP A 21 17.76 -5.94 -7.58
N ILE A 22 16.85 -5.64 -8.51
CA ILE A 22 16.30 -6.67 -9.41
C ILE A 22 17.34 -7.21 -10.38
N THR A 23 18.35 -6.41 -10.73
CA THR A 23 19.36 -6.76 -11.74
C THR A 23 20.48 -7.61 -11.13
N THR A 24 20.95 -7.22 -9.96
CA THR A 24 22.09 -7.84 -9.27
C THR A 24 21.68 -8.87 -8.22
N GLY A 25 20.42 -8.85 -7.78
CA GLY A 25 19.91 -9.69 -6.69
C GLY A 25 20.46 -9.32 -5.30
N LYS A 26 21.28 -8.27 -5.18
CA LYS A 26 21.90 -7.87 -3.91
C LYS A 26 20.94 -7.03 -3.05
N PRO A 27 21.01 -7.12 -1.71
CA PRO A 27 20.18 -6.29 -0.83
C PRO A 27 20.57 -4.80 -0.96
N ILE A 28 19.58 -3.90 -1.01
CA ILE A 28 19.78 -2.43 -1.16
C ILE A 28 19.96 -1.75 0.21
N GLY A 29 20.02 -2.51 1.31
CA GLY A 29 20.18 -1.99 2.66
C GLY A 29 18.94 -2.18 3.53
N LYS A 30 18.39 -1.11 4.11
CA LYS A 30 17.31 -1.20 5.10
C LYS A 30 16.01 -1.69 4.46
N GLY A 31 15.35 -2.63 5.14
CA GLY A 31 14.06 -3.15 4.73
C GLY A 31 12.90 -2.14 4.80
N TYR A 32 11.79 -2.47 4.15
CA TYR A 32 10.55 -1.68 4.23
C TYR A 32 9.71 -2.06 5.45
N GLY A 33 8.85 -1.15 5.89
CA GLY A 33 7.97 -1.38 7.05
C GLY A 33 7.77 -0.13 7.90
N PRO A 34 7.21 -0.28 9.12
CA PRO A 34 6.90 -1.55 9.79
C PRO A 34 5.58 -2.18 9.30
N ARG A 35 5.60 -3.49 9.00
CA ARG A 35 4.45 -4.28 8.51
C ARG A 35 3.84 -5.13 9.63
N ARG A 36 2.51 -5.26 9.67
CA ARG A 36 1.79 -6.19 10.57
C ARG A 36 0.55 -6.76 9.89
N GLY A 37 0.25 -8.03 10.13
CA GLY A 37 -0.98 -8.67 9.67
C GLY A 37 -0.84 -9.39 8.34
N CYS A 38 -2.00 -9.85 7.85
CA CYS A 38 -2.12 -10.81 6.76
C CYS A 38 -2.10 -10.18 5.35
N SER A 39 -2.20 -8.86 5.20
CA SER A 39 -2.43 -8.25 3.88
C SER A 39 -1.27 -8.47 2.94
N THR A 40 -1.58 -8.87 1.72
CA THR A 40 -0.62 -8.88 0.62
C THR A 40 -0.05 -7.48 0.38
N VAL A 41 1.25 -7.40 0.08
CA VAL A 41 1.89 -6.12 -0.27
C VAL A 41 1.58 -5.83 -1.72
N VAL A 42 1.11 -4.62 -1.99
CA VAL A 42 0.91 -4.12 -3.36
C VAL A 42 1.86 -2.94 -3.56
N ALA A 43 2.36 -2.75 -4.77
CA ALA A 43 3.29 -1.66 -5.09
C ALA A 43 2.78 -0.79 -6.22
N THR A 44 3.17 0.48 -6.17
CA THR A 44 3.33 1.36 -7.33
C THR A 44 4.81 1.63 -7.53
N LYS A 45 5.16 2.47 -8.51
CA LYS A 45 6.54 2.89 -8.76
C LYS A 45 7.24 3.48 -7.53
N ASN A 46 6.51 4.22 -6.69
CA ASN A 46 7.08 5.01 -5.59
C ASN A 46 6.56 4.61 -4.20
N SER A 47 5.61 3.68 -4.10
CA SER A 47 5.01 3.32 -2.80
C SER A 47 4.65 1.85 -2.68
N LEU A 48 4.74 1.34 -1.45
CA LEU A 48 4.19 0.04 -1.08
C LEU A 48 2.97 0.24 -0.18
N MET A 49 1.91 -0.52 -0.45
CA MET A 49 0.66 -0.53 0.29
C MET A 49 0.52 -1.85 1.04
N PHE A 50 0.35 -1.78 2.35
CA PHE A 50 0.14 -2.94 3.21
C PHE A 50 -0.42 -2.53 4.57
N ARG A 51 -0.80 -3.52 5.38
CA ARG A 51 -1.16 -3.31 6.79
C ARG A 51 0.08 -2.97 7.60
N VAL A 52 0.11 -1.77 8.14
CA VAL A 52 1.26 -1.26 8.92
C VAL A 52 1.13 -1.58 10.40
N LEU A 53 2.27 -1.65 11.08
CA LEU A 53 2.30 -1.71 12.54
C LEU A 53 1.85 -0.35 13.12
N GLY A 54 0.94 -0.39 14.09
CA GLY A 54 0.38 0.80 14.73
C GLY A 54 -0.93 0.51 15.47
N GLU A 55 -1.53 1.56 16.03
CA GLU A 55 -2.83 1.55 16.71
C GLU A 55 -3.98 1.26 15.74
N GLY A 56 -5.07 0.65 16.23
CA GLY A 56 -6.25 0.34 15.42
C GLY A 56 -6.03 -0.78 14.40
N ASN A 57 -6.21 -2.04 14.83
CA ASN A 57 -6.14 -3.28 14.05
C ASN A 57 -5.29 -3.29 12.75
N SER A 58 -4.08 -2.74 12.78
CA SER A 58 -3.15 -2.64 11.64
C SER A 58 -3.79 -2.01 10.38
N PRO A 59 -3.84 -0.67 10.32
CA PRO A 59 -4.50 0.04 9.24
C PRO A 59 -3.70 -0.04 7.94
N LEU A 60 -4.29 0.46 6.85
CA LEU A 60 -3.60 0.72 5.60
C LEU A 60 -2.47 1.73 5.85
N GLY A 61 -1.28 1.39 5.38
CA GLY A 61 -0.22 2.36 5.23
C GLY A 61 0.41 2.33 3.86
N LEU A 62 0.88 3.50 3.46
CA LEU A 62 1.62 3.77 2.24
C LEU A 62 3.06 4.07 2.65
N TRP A 63 3.96 3.13 2.39
CA TRP A 63 5.40 3.31 2.59
C TRP A 63 5.99 3.98 1.36
N ASN A 64 6.78 5.03 1.54
CA ASN A 64 7.41 5.78 0.46
C ASN A 64 8.80 5.20 0.14
N LYS A 65 9.04 4.88 -1.15
CA LYS A 65 10.29 4.26 -1.62
C LYS A 65 11.54 5.11 -1.39
N ASP A 66 11.40 6.42 -1.50
CA ASP A 66 12.50 7.38 -1.55
C ASP A 66 12.85 7.87 -0.14
N THR A 67 11.86 8.10 0.71
CA THR A 67 12.07 8.62 2.08
C THR A 67 12.04 7.55 3.15
N GLY A 68 11.49 6.36 2.85
CA GLY A 68 11.27 5.29 3.84
C GLY A 68 10.18 5.61 4.87
N SER A 69 9.44 6.71 4.72
CA SER A 69 8.37 7.11 5.63
C SER A 69 7.07 6.33 5.37
N VAL A 70 6.15 6.34 6.34
CA VAL A 70 4.86 5.65 6.25
C VAL A 70 3.71 6.61 6.55
N SER A 71 2.87 6.87 5.54
CA SER A 71 1.57 7.50 5.73
C SER A 71 0.56 6.46 6.21
N ARG A 72 -0.29 6.81 7.18
CA ARG A 72 -1.27 5.88 7.78
C ARG A 72 -2.68 6.37 7.54
N PHE A 73 -3.54 5.47 7.10
CA PHE A 73 -4.97 5.73 6.89
C PHE A 73 -5.74 4.97 7.97
N MET A 74 -5.92 5.61 9.11
CA MET A 74 -6.56 4.99 10.28
C MET A 74 -7.97 4.50 9.92
N ARG A 75 -8.39 3.41 10.57
CA ARG A 75 -9.68 2.73 10.36
C ARG A 75 -9.88 2.09 8.98
N ILE A 76 -9.06 2.38 7.98
CA ILE A 76 -9.02 1.62 6.73
C ILE A 76 -8.17 0.37 6.96
N ARG A 77 -8.78 -0.82 6.85
CA ARG A 77 -8.06 -2.10 7.00
C ARG A 77 -8.07 -2.86 5.67
N PRO A 78 -6.92 -3.06 5.01
CA PRO A 78 -6.81 -3.97 3.86
C PRO A 78 -7.16 -5.42 4.24
N SER A 79 -7.66 -6.18 3.27
CA SER A 79 -7.99 -7.60 3.41
C SER A 79 -6.74 -8.44 3.63
N CYS A 80 -6.93 -9.74 3.92
CA CYS A 80 -5.82 -10.68 3.97
C CYS A 80 -5.30 -11.11 2.59
N TRP A 81 -5.91 -10.62 1.51
CA TRP A 81 -5.49 -10.88 0.13
C TRP A 81 -5.42 -9.58 -0.69
N LEU A 82 -5.21 -9.70 -1.99
CA LEU A 82 -5.13 -8.59 -2.93
C LEU A 82 -6.43 -7.78 -2.98
N ASN A 83 -6.53 -6.71 -2.19
CA ASN A 83 -7.68 -5.80 -2.21
C ASN A 83 -7.30 -4.31 -2.17
N THR A 84 -6.01 -3.97 -2.28
CA THR A 84 -5.58 -2.57 -2.35
C THR A 84 -5.02 -2.35 -3.74
N ILE A 85 -5.83 -1.75 -4.62
CA ILE A 85 -5.61 -1.73 -6.07
C ILE A 85 -5.31 -0.27 -6.48
N PRO A 86 -4.03 0.11 -6.64
CA PRO A 86 -3.70 1.39 -7.23
C PRO A 86 -3.94 1.33 -8.75
N THR A 87 -4.78 2.21 -9.28
CA THR A 87 -5.10 2.25 -10.72
C THR A 87 -5.52 3.65 -11.16
N GLN A 88 -5.07 4.07 -12.34
CA GLN A 88 -5.48 5.34 -12.98
C GLN A 88 -5.45 6.57 -12.04
N GLY A 89 -4.42 6.68 -11.20
CA GLY A 89 -4.28 7.80 -10.25
C GLY A 89 -5.15 7.70 -8.99
N MET A 90 -5.87 6.59 -8.79
CA MET A 90 -6.71 6.33 -7.62
C MET A 90 -6.21 5.13 -6.83
N LEU A 91 -6.70 4.98 -5.60
CA LEU A 91 -6.55 3.77 -4.79
C LEU A 91 -7.92 3.17 -4.50
N LEU A 92 -8.21 2.04 -5.12
CA LEU A 92 -9.46 1.31 -4.94
C LEU A 92 -9.26 0.19 -3.92
N ILE A 93 -10.20 0.08 -2.98
CA ILE A 93 -10.17 -0.91 -1.92
C ILE A 93 -11.53 -1.60 -1.90
N PRO A 94 -11.74 -2.64 -2.72
CA PRO A 94 -12.94 -3.45 -2.67
C PRO A 94 -13.14 -4.09 -1.29
N GLU A 95 -14.40 -4.37 -0.99
CA GLU A 95 -14.77 -5.16 0.17
C GLU A 95 -14.06 -6.54 0.12
N GLY A 96 -13.63 -7.06 1.27
CA GLY A 96 -12.76 -8.22 1.43
C GLY A 96 -12.66 -8.69 2.89
N GLY A 97 -13.71 -8.43 3.68
CA GLY A 97 -13.84 -8.83 5.08
C GLY A 97 -14.48 -10.19 5.24
N ALA A 98 -15.23 -10.66 4.22
CA ALA A 98 -15.81 -12.00 4.20
C ALA A 98 -14.75 -13.07 4.50
N GLY A 99 -14.92 -13.81 5.61
CA GLY A 99 -13.99 -14.86 6.04
C GLY A 99 -12.74 -14.39 6.80
N CYS A 100 -12.63 -13.10 7.15
CA CYS A 100 -11.51 -12.59 7.95
C CYS A 100 -11.80 -12.66 9.45
N SER A 101 -10.91 -13.30 10.23
CA SER A 101 -10.98 -13.30 11.70
C SER A 101 -10.47 -12.00 12.35
N CYS A 102 -9.85 -11.11 11.56
CA CYS A 102 -9.37 -9.82 12.06
C CYS A 102 -10.54 -8.81 12.07
N GLY A 103 -10.89 -8.28 13.25
CA GLY A 103 -11.94 -7.26 13.40
C GLY A 103 -11.64 -5.89 12.78
N GLY A 104 -12.39 -4.84 13.16
CA GLY A 104 -12.12 -3.47 12.68
C GLY A 104 -12.17 -3.30 11.16
N TRP A 105 -13.04 -4.09 10.53
CA TRP A 105 -13.32 -4.05 9.10
C TRP A 105 -14.49 -3.10 8.83
N MET A 106 -14.51 -2.48 7.65
CA MET A 106 -15.67 -1.76 7.16
C MET A 106 -16.28 -2.57 6.03
N GLU A 107 -17.54 -2.96 6.17
CA GLU A 107 -18.29 -3.75 5.18
C GLU A 107 -18.68 -2.89 3.97
N THR A 108 -17.70 -2.24 3.37
CA THR A 108 -17.88 -1.33 2.24
C THR A 108 -16.61 -1.26 1.40
N SER A 109 -16.78 -0.87 0.14
CA SER A 109 -15.67 -0.60 -0.77
C SER A 109 -15.30 0.89 -0.70
N ILE A 110 -13.99 1.20 -0.77
CA ILE A 110 -13.47 2.56 -0.65
C ILE A 110 -12.72 2.94 -1.92
N GLY A 111 -12.91 4.16 -2.40
CA GLY A 111 -12.06 4.78 -3.41
C GLY A 111 -11.40 6.03 -2.84
N LEU A 112 -10.07 6.12 -2.97
CA LEU A 112 -9.31 7.33 -2.64
C LEU A 112 -8.83 7.98 -3.93
N ILE A 113 -9.05 9.28 -4.04
CA ILE A 113 -8.53 10.12 -5.12
C ILE A 113 -7.56 11.16 -4.54
N PRO A 114 -6.52 11.58 -5.29
CA PRO A 114 -5.68 12.70 -4.92
C PRO A 114 -6.55 13.94 -4.73
N ARG A 115 -6.23 14.75 -3.72
CA ARG A 115 -6.81 16.09 -3.66
C ARG A 115 -6.22 16.90 -4.81
N VAL A 116 -7.08 17.39 -5.70
CA VAL A 116 -6.67 18.39 -6.70
C VAL A 116 -6.25 19.63 -5.91
N ASN A 117 -4.98 20.03 -6.02
CA ASN A 117 -4.56 21.33 -5.52
C ASN A 117 -5.12 22.38 -6.48
N SER A 118 -6.13 23.13 -6.05
CA SER A 118 -6.72 24.25 -6.79
C SER A 118 -5.73 25.42 -6.88
N SER A 119 -4.62 25.27 -7.62
CA SER A 119 -3.66 26.35 -7.84
C SER A 119 -3.11 26.39 -9.26
N SER A 120 -3.99 26.18 -10.26
CA SER A 120 -3.76 26.62 -11.64
C SER A 120 -5.07 26.54 -12.44
N THR A 121 -6.04 27.39 -12.12
CA THR A 121 -7.04 27.80 -13.12
C THR A 121 -6.42 28.92 -13.93
N THR A 122 -5.61 28.59 -14.95
CA THR A 122 -5.46 29.50 -16.07
C THR A 122 -6.69 29.31 -16.94
N SER A 123 -7.53 30.34 -16.95
CA SER A 123 -8.68 30.50 -17.83
C SER A 123 -8.20 30.57 -19.27
N ASP A 124 -8.14 29.43 -19.96
CA ASP A 124 -8.24 29.43 -21.41
C ASP A 124 -9.70 29.19 -21.77
N SER A 125 -10.41 30.30 -21.96
CA SER A 125 -11.69 30.33 -22.66
C SER A 125 -11.43 30.27 -24.17
N PRO A 126 -12.25 29.54 -24.96
CA PRO A 126 -12.39 29.81 -26.39
C PRO A 126 -13.10 31.13 -26.66
#